data_AF-A0A0J7NMI6-F1
#
_entry.id   AF-A0A0J7NMI6-F1
#
_cell.length_a   1.000
_cell.length_b   1.000
_cell.length_c   1.000
_cell.angle_alpha   90.00
_cell.angle_beta   90.00
_cell.angle_gamma   90.00
#
_symmetry.space_group_name_H-M   'P 1'
#
loop_
_entity.id
_entity.type
_entity.pdbx_description
1 polymer ?
#
loop_
_entity_poly.entity_id
_entity_poly.type
_entity_poly.pdbx_seq_one_letter_code
_entity_poly.pdbx_strand_id
1 'polypeptide(L)'
;MREKPLEKLLFALKSKANSEQQTDLAKVLQFLQDNPEFIKKMREFCENGCTVTLKEVSKEKVLAIFAVLNSTKAEYQAVRKMLTEEASVELQAILDLTVDRILKTRQDINFKELGKLTLICKWGFDGASGQSLYNQSFEHDKATTDSNIFISSLVPLKSIQIKLYGKMSNPHLPGCVVP
;
A
#
# COMPACT_ATOMS: atom_id res chain seq x y z
N MET A 1 -15.10 -33.79 -4.48
CA MET A 1 -14.54 -33.07 -5.63
C MET A 1 -13.12 -33.58 -5.86
N ARG A 2 -12.77 -34.02 -7.07
CA ARG A 2 -11.40 -34.46 -7.39
C ARG A 2 -10.51 -33.22 -7.49
N GLU A 3 -9.54 -33.09 -6.59
CA GLU A 3 -8.52 -32.04 -6.67
C GLU A 3 -7.86 -32.10 -8.04
N LYS A 4 -7.92 -30.99 -8.79
CA LYS A 4 -7.19 -30.90 -10.05
C LYS A 4 -5.70 -30.77 -9.70
N PRO A 5 -4.81 -31.52 -10.38
CA PRO A 5 -3.39 -31.44 -10.09
C PRO A 5 -2.90 -29.99 -10.25
N LEU A 6 -2.14 -29.51 -9.27
CA LEU A 6 -1.67 -28.13 -9.11
C LEU A 6 -1.07 -27.57 -10.40
N GLU A 7 -0.35 -28.41 -11.15
CA GLU A 7 0.28 -28.08 -12.43
C GLU A 7 -0.71 -27.64 -13.51
N LYS A 8 -1.89 -28.29 -13.59
CA LYS A 8 -2.93 -27.91 -14.55
C LYS A 8 -3.57 -26.57 -14.20
N LEU A 9 -3.67 -26.27 -12.90
CA LEU A 9 -4.17 -25.00 -12.39
C LEU A 9 -3.16 -23.88 -12.67
N LEU A 10 -1.88 -24.12 -12.40
CA LEU A 10 -0.80 -23.16 -12.66
C LEU A 10 -0.68 -22.82 -14.15
N PHE A 11 -0.74 -23.85 -15.00
CA PHE A 11 -0.71 -23.68 -16.45
C PHE A 11 -1.91 -22.88 -16.97
N ALA A 12 -3.12 -23.17 -16.48
CA ALA A 12 -4.33 -22.43 -16.85
C ALA A 12 -4.25 -20.95 -16.40
N LEU A 13 -3.75 -20.70 -15.19
CA LEU A 13 -3.53 -19.35 -14.66
C LEU A 13 -2.50 -18.56 -15.47
N LYS A 14 -1.38 -19.19 -15.83
CA LYS A 14 -0.34 -18.58 -16.66
C LYS A 14 -0.86 -18.25 -18.06
N SER A 15 -1.58 -19.19 -18.70
CA SER A 15 -2.23 -18.95 -20.01
C SER A 15 -3.23 -17.81 -19.95
N LYS A 16 -4.01 -17.72 -18.86
CA LYS A 16 -4.98 -16.63 -18.66
C LYS A 16 -4.28 -15.29 -18.44
N ALA A 17 -3.27 -15.23 -17.58
CA ALA A 17 -2.49 -14.01 -17.31
C ALA A 17 -1.82 -13.45 -18.59
N ASN A 18 -1.29 -14.33 -19.44
CA ASN A 18 -0.74 -13.95 -20.74
C ASN A 18 -1.82 -13.43 -21.71
N SER A 19 -3.00 -14.04 -21.72
CA SER A 19 -4.12 -13.60 -22.58
C SER A 19 -4.67 -12.22 -22.18
N GLU A 20 -4.54 -11.85 -20.89
CA GLU A 20 -4.99 -10.57 -20.34
C GLU A 20 -3.88 -9.49 -20.32
N GLN A 21 -2.72 -9.74 -20.97
CA GLN A 21 -1.54 -8.86 -20.98
C GLN A 21 -0.98 -8.50 -19.59
N GLN A 22 -1.26 -9.31 -18.56
CA GLN A 22 -0.74 -9.11 -17.21
C GLN A 22 0.66 -9.71 -17.08
N THR A 23 1.63 -9.07 -17.74
CA THR A 23 3.02 -9.55 -17.84
C THR A 23 3.70 -9.75 -16.48
N ASP A 24 3.37 -8.91 -15.50
CA ASP A 24 3.93 -9.02 -14.15
C ASP A 24 3.39 -10.24 -13.41
N LEU A 25 2.09 -10.54 -13.53
CA LEU A 25 1.49 -11.73 -12.94
C LEU A 25 2.09 -13.00 -13.55
N ALA A 26 2.30 -13.03 -14.88
CA ALA A 26 2.93 -14.16 -15.55
C ALA A 26 4.38 -14.40 -15.08
N LYS A 27 5.15 -13.33 -14.83
CA LYS A 27 6.51 -13.42 -14.26
C LYS A 27 6.50 -13.94 -12.83
N VAL A 28 5.57 -13.46 -12.00
CA VAL A 28 5.42 -13.94 -10.62
C VAL A 28 5.03 -15.42 -10.60
N LEU A 29 4.09 -15.83 -11.46
CA LEU A 29 3.69 -17.23 -11.58
C LEU A 29 4.85 -18.12 -12.05
N GLN A 30 5.66 -17.66 -13.00
CA GLN A 30 6.86 -18.37 -13.44
C GLN A 30 7.88 -18.48 -12.31
N PHE A 31 8.15 -17.38 -11.60
CA PHE A 31 9.07 -17.38 -10.47
C PHE A 31 8.64 -18.35 -9.36
N LEU A 32 7.35 -18.39 -9.03
CA LEU A 32 6.81 -19.32 -8.04
C LEU A 32 6.90 -20.78 -8.52
N GLN A 33 6.71 -21.03 -9.82
CA GLN A 33 6.89 -22.35 -10.41
C GLN A 33 8.34 -22.84 -10.31
N ASP A 34 9.29 -21.94 -10.54
CA ASP A 34 10.73 -22.24 -10.48
C ASP A 34 11.25 -22.33 -9.04
N ASN A 35 10.51 -21.78 -8.06
CA ASN A 35 10.91 -21.72 -6.65
C ASN A 35 9.80 -22.23 -5.70
N PRO A 36 9.55 -23.55 -5.63
CA PRO A 36 8.45 -24.13 -4.84
C PRO A 36 8.61 -23.89 -3.33
N GLU A 37 9.84 -23.72 -2.84
CA GLU A 37 10.11 -23.36 -1.43
C GLU A 37 9.49 -22.01 -1.04
N PHE A 38 9.43 -21.06 -1.99
CA PHE A 38 8.76 -19.77 -1.77
C PHE A 38 7.24 -19.92 -1.71
N ILE A 39 6.65 -20.86 -2.46
CA ILE A 39 5.22 -21.16 -2.37
C ILE A 39 4.90 -21.66 -0.96
N LYS A 40 5.72 -22.55 -0.41
CA LYS A 40 5.53 -23.06 0.94
C LYS A 40 5.63 -21.94 1.98
N LYS A 41 6.66 -21.10 1.90
CA LYS A 41 6.82 -19.93 2.80
C LYS A 41 5.69 -18.91 2.65
N MET A 42 5.24 -18.62 1.43
CA MET A 42 4.13 -17.71 1.18
C MET A 42 2.81 -18.29 1.70
N ARG A 43 2.60 -19.59 1.51
CA ARG A 43 1.45 -20.30 2.06
C ARG A 43 1.48 -20.25 3.58
N GLU A 44 2.59 -20.59 4.21
CA GLU A 44 2.77 -20.49 5.66
C GLU A 44 2.57 -19.04 6.14
N PHE A 45 3.04 -18.03 5.40
CA PHE A 45 2.83 -16.62 5.72
C PHE A 45 1.36 -16.19 5.62
N CYS A 46 0.63 -16.65 4.60
CA CYS A 46 -0.78 -16.33 4.40
C CYS A 46 -1.71 -17.13 5.32
N GLU A 47 -1.42 -18.42 5.55
CA GLU A 47 -2.24 -19.34 6.34
C GLU A 47 -2.05 -19.14 7.85
N ASN A 48 -0.83 -18.84 8.32
CA ASN A 48 -0.62 -18.53 9.73
C ASN A 48 -1.16 -17.14 10.12
N GLY A 49 -1.59 -16.35 9.12
CA GLY A 49 -1.86 -14.94 9.28
C GLY A 49 -0.58 -14.20 9.66
N CYS A 50 -0.44 -12.95 9.24
CA CYS A 50 0.50 -12.08 9.93
C CYS A 50 -0.08 -11.83 11.33
N THR A 51 0.22 -12.70 12.29
CA THR A 51 -0.03 -12.41 13.71
C THR A 51 0.99 -11.34 14.09
N VAL A 52 0.72 -10.10 13.67
CA VAL A 52 1.38 -8.94 14.24
C VAL A 52 0.90 -8.95 15.69
N THR A 53 1.69 -9.58 16.56
CA THR A 53 1.58 -9.38 17.99
C THR A 53 1.99 -7.93 18.18
N LEU A 54 0.99 -7.04 18.14
CA LEU A 54 1.12 -5.71 18.68
C LEU A 54 1.49 -5.93 20.15
N LYS A 55 2.79 -5.89 20.45
CA LYS A 55 3.24 -5.87 21.83
C LYS A 55 2.54 -4.69 22.45
N GLU A 56 1.65 -4.95 23.40
CA GLU A 56 1.06 -3.89 24.21
C GLU A 56 2.21 -3.04 24.74
N VAL A 57 2.31 -1.83 24.21
CA VAL A 57 3.31 -0.89 24.65
C VAL A 57 2.76 -0.32 25.95
N SER A 58 3.43 -0.64 27.07
CA SER A 58 3.00 -0.14 28.37
C SER A 58 2.92 1.39 28.36
N LYS A 59 2.05 1.97 29.19
CA LYS A 59 1.84 3.43 29.24
C LYS A 59 3.16 4.18 29.48
N GLU A 60 4.08 3.57 30.21
CA GLU A 60 5.41 4.08 30.53
C GLU A 60 6.33 4.08 29.31
N LYS A 61 6.25 3.04 28.44
CA LYS A 61 7.02 3.00 27.19
C LYS A 61 6.53 4.03 26.19
N VAL A 62 5.21 4.19 26.07
CA VAL A 62 4.62 5.25 25.24
C VAL A 62 5.11 6.62 25.75
N LEU A 63 5.02 6.86 27.06
CA LEU A 63 5.51 8.10 27.67
C LEU A 63 7.00 8.31 27.46
N ALA A 64 7.82 7.25 27.55
CA ALA A 64 9.25 7.32 27.27
C ALA A 64 9.54 7.68 25.81
N ILE A 65 8.78 7.16 24.85
CA ILE A 65 8.89 7.53 23.43
C ILE A 65 8.56 9.01 23.26
N PHE A 66 7.46 9.51 23.84
CA PHE A 66 7.10 10.93 23.79
C PHE A 66 8.17 11.83 24.43
N ALA A 67 8.77 11.39 25.54
CA ALA A 67 9.87 12.11 26.19
C ALA A 67 11.13 12.15 25.32
N VAL A 68 11.49 11.04 24.66
CA VAL A 68 12.62 10.97 23.71
C VAL A 68 12.38 11.85 22.48
N LEU A 69 11.12 11.95 22.03
CA LEU A 69 10.72 12.80 20.91
C LEU A 69 10.59 14.29 21.29
N ASN A 70 10.93 14.68 22.53
CA ASN A 70 10.75 16.02 23.08
C ASN A 70 9.33 16.58 22.90
N SER A 71 8.33 15.70 22.91
CA SER A 71 6.96 16.13 22.69
C SER A 71 6.40 16.87 23.91
N THR A 72 5.59 17.88 23.65
CA THR A 72 4.94 18.65 24.72
C THR A 72 3.78 17.86 25.34
N LYS A 73 3.42 18.20 26.58
CA LYS A 73 2.23 17.65 27.24
C LYS A 73 0.95 17.86 26.40
N ALA A 74 0.88 18.98 25.68
CA ALA A 74 -0.23 19.29 24.78
C ALA A 74 -0.27 18.35 23.57
N GLU A 75 0.88 18.04 22.97
CA GLU A 75 0.98 17.07 21.85
C GLU A 75 0.60 15.66 22.29
N TYR A 76 1.05 15.22 23.48
CA TYR A 76 0.63 13.94 24.04
C TYR A 76 -0.89 13.87 24.23
N GLN A 77 -1.49 14.93 24.78
CA GLN A 77 -2.94 15.00 24.97
C GLN A 77 -3.70 15.03 23.64
N ALA A 78 -3.18 15.73 22.63
CA ALA A 78 -3.75 15.74 21.29
C ALA A 78 -3.72 14.34 20.65
N VAL A 79 -2.57 13.66 20.65
CA VAL A 79 -2.46 12.30 20.12
C VAL A 79 -3.38 11.33 20.86
N ARG A 80 -3.44 11.42 22.19
CA ARG A 80 -4.32 10.59 23.00
C ARG A 80 -5.80 10.83 22.69
N LYS A 81 -6.22 12.08 22.47
CA LYS A 81 -7.60 12.44 22.13
C LYS A 81 -7.97 12.02 20.69
N MET A 82 -7.01 12.02 19.77
CA MET A 82 -7.22 11.47 18.42
C MET A 82 -7.37 9.94 18.44
N LEU A 83 -6.81 9.25 19.43
CA LEU A 83 -6.91 7.78 19.52
C LEU A 83 -8.22 7.27 20.15
N THR A 84 -9.07 8.15 20.70
CA THR A 84 -10.23 7.71 21.51
C THR A 84 -11.51 7.49 20.72
N GLU A 85 -11.69 8.07 19.53
CA GLU A 85 -12.97 7.95 18.79
C GLU A 85 -12.79 7.81 17.27
N GLU A 86 -11.81 8.52 16.68
CA GLU A 86 -11.58 8.48 15.23
C GLU A 86 -10.11 8.69 14.88
N ALA A 87 -9.55 7.81 14.04
CA ALA A 87 -8.24 8.02 13.46
C ALA A 87 -8.40 8.65 12.06
N SER A 88 -8.10 9.94 11.95
CA SER A 88 -8.09 10.65 10.68
C SER A 88 -6.70 11.21 10.37
N VAL A 89 -6.40 11.34 9.08
CA VAL A 89 -5.15 11.90 8.59
C VAL A 89 -5.46 12.72 7.35
N GLU A 90 -4.71 13.80 7.17
CA GLU A 90 -4.87 14.66 6.02
C GLU A 90 -4.57 13.89 4.72
N LEU A 91 -5.50 13.97 3.76
CA LEU A 91 -5.37 13.28 2.49
C LEU A 91 -4.08 13.69 1.75
N GLN A 92 -3.74 14.98 1.78
CA GLN A 92 -2.52 15.48 1.15
C GLN A 92 -1.26 14.87 1.78
N ALA A 93 -1.22 14.74 3.11
CA ALA A 93 -0.10 14.13 3.81
C ALA A 93 0.08 12.64 3.42
N ILE A 94 -1.01 11.88 3.26
CA ILE A 94 -0.93 10.50 2.73
C ILE A 94 -0.40 10.49 1.30
N LEU A 95 -0.90 11.38 0.44
CA LEU A 95 -0.51 11.41 -0.97
C LEU A 95 0.98 11.72 -1.11
N ASP A 96 1.48 12.74 -0.40
CA ASP A 96 2.89 13.14 -0.43
C ASP A 96 3.80 12.02 0.10
N LEU A 97 3.42 11.40 1.22
CA LEU A 97 4.15 10.27 1.79
C LEU A 97 4.17 9.07 0.84
N THR A 98 3.06 8.81 0.15
CA THR A 98 2.94 7.72 -0.81
C THR A 98 3.82 7.98 -2.03
N VAL A 99 3.81 9.20 -2.58
CA VAL A 99 4.69 9.61 -3.69
C VAL A 99 6.15 9.48 -3.29
N ASP A 100 6.55 10.05 -2.16
CA ASP A 100 7.94 10.01 -1.67
C ASP A 100 8.44 8.56 -1.55
N ARG A 101 7.64 7.66 -0.97
CA ARG A 101 7.99 6.23 -0.85
C ARG A 101 8.09 5.52 -2.20
N ILE A 102 7.18 5.80 -3.14
CA ILE A 102 7.24 5.23 -4.49
C ILE A 102 8.47 5.74 -5.26
N LEU A 103 8.82 7.02 -5.11
CA LEU A 103 10.00 7.58 -5.75
C LEU A 103 11.29 6.96 -5.18
N LYS A 104 11.35 6.76 -3.86
CA LYS A 104 12.51 6.14 -3.19
C LYS A 104 12.75 4.68 -3.56
N THR A 105 11.70 3.93 -3.94
CA THR A 105 11.87 2.54 -4.41
C THR A 105 12.39 2.45 -5.84
N ARG A 106 12.35 3.54 -6.61
CA ARG A 106 12.78 3.60 -8.01
C ARG A 106 14.15 4.26 -8.13
N GLN A 107 15.20 3.47 -7.97
CA GLN A 107 16.59 3.91 -8.18
C GLN A 107 16.96 4.03 -9.68
N ASP A 108 16.13 3.47 -10.56
CA ASP A 108 16.31 3.39 -12.00
C ASP A 108 15.87 4.66 -12.76
N ILE A 109 15.21 5.61 -12.08
CA ILE A 109 14.64 6.80 -12.71
C ILE A 109 15.46 8.05 -12.36
N ASN A 110 15.99 8.73 -13.38
CA ASN A 110 16.58 10.06 -13.22
C ASN A 110 15.48 11.13 -13.24
N PHE A 111 15.09 11.60 -12.06
CA PHE A 111 14.02 12.60 -11.88
C PHE A 111 14.31 13.96 -12.53
N LYS A 112 15.57 14.26 -12.90
CA LYS A 112 15.94 15.55 -13.55
C LYS A 112 15.42 15.69 -14.97
N GLU A 113 15.07 14.60 -15.64
CA GLU A 113 14.58 14.58 -17.03
C GLU A 113 13.05 14.43 -17.11
N LEU A 114 12.38 14.32 -15.95
CA LEU A 114 10.95 14.11 -15.90
C LEU A 114 10.18 15.43 -15.91
N GLY A 115 9.18 15.49 -16.79
CA GLY A 115 8.17 16.54 -16.78
C GLY A 115 7.09 16.27 -15.72
N LYS A 116 5.83 16.47 -16.10
CA LYS A 116 4.68 16.26 -15.21
C LYS A 116 4.49 14.78 -14.89
N LEU A 117 4.49 14.47 -13.59
CA LEU A 117 4.18 13.15 -13.04
C LEU A 117 2.72 13.08 -12.62
N THR A 118 2.02 12.01 -12.99
CA THR A 118 0.64 11.76 -12.56
C THR A 118 0.58 10.51 -11.70
N LEU A 119 0.14 10.65 -10.45
CA LEU A 119 -0.21 9.52 -9.58
C LEU A 119 -1.70 9.18 -9.79
N ILE A 120 -2.00 7.92 -10.07
CA ILE A 120 -3.37 7.42 -10.21
C ILE A 120 -3.70 6.59 -8.99
N CYS A 121 -4.69 7.04 -8.22
CA CYS A 121 -5.18 6.37 -7.01
C CYS A 121 -6.61 5.87 -7.20
N LYS A 122 -6.96 4.83 -6.44
CA LYS A 122 -8.34 4.42 -6.15
C LYS A 122 -8.61 4.71 -4.68
N TRP A 123 -9.83 5.11 -4.36
CA TRP A 123 -10.27 5.25 -2.98
C TRP A 123 -11.61 4.55 -2.79
N GLY A 124 -11.96 4.24 -1.55
CA GLY A 124 -13.21 3.61 -1.18
C GLY A 124 -13.36 3.52 0.33
N PHE A 125 -14.50 3.02 0.76
CA PHE A 125 -14.81 2.79 2.16
C PHE A 125 -15.34 1.38 2.35
N ASP A 126 -15.07 0.80 3.51
CA ASP A 126 -15.59 -0.50 3.91
C ASP A 126 -15.91 -0.51 5.41
N GLY A 127 -16.82 -1.38 5.83
CA GLY A 127 -17.25 -1.53 7.21
C GLY A 127 -17.25 -2.99 7.63
N ALA A 128 -16.78 -3.26 8.84
CA ALA A 128 -16.79 -4.60 9.42
C ALA A 128 -17.37 -4.57 10.84
N SER A 129 -18.20 -5.57 11.16
CA SER A 129 -18.83 -5.74 12.47
C SER A 129 -18.33 -7.02 13.17
N GLY A 130 -18.65 -7.15 14.45
CA GLY A 130 -18.31 -8.34 15.25
C GLY A 130 -16.84 -8.45 15.66
N GLN A 131 -16.11 -7.33 15.66
CA GLN A 131 -14.75 -7.27 16.19
C GLN A 131 -14.77 -7.49 17.72
N SER A 132 -13.68 -8.03 18.26
CA SER A 132 -13.51 -8.14 19.71
C SER A 132 -13.43 -6.75 20.34
N LEU A 133 -14.17 -6.53 21.42
CA LEU A 133 -14.24 -5.23 22.09
C LEU A 133 -12.88 -4.87 22.70
N TYR A 134 -12.40 -3.67 22.41
CA TYR A 134 -11.19 -3.09 23.02
C TYR A 134 -11.54 -2.25 24.27
N ASN A 135 -12.84 -2.08 24.57
CA ASN A 135 -13.39 -1.22 25.62
C ASN A 135 -12.92 0.24 25.50
N GLN A 136 -12.81 0.73 24.26
CA GLN A 136 -12.54 2.13 23.98
C GLN A 136 -13.62 3.01 24.64
N SER A 137 -13.19 4.06 25.33
CA SER A 137 -14.08 4.98 26.03
C SER A 137 -14.55 6.06 25.07
N PHE A 138 -15.84 6.05 24.71
CA PHE A 138 -16.49 7.08 23.91
C PHE A 138 -17.06 8.15 24.84
N GLU A 139 -16.67 9.41 24.66
CA GLU A 139 -17.12 10.53 25.50
C GLU A 139 -18.58 10.89 25.21
N HIS A 140 -19.02 10.70 23.96
CA HIS A 140 -20.31 11.19 23.48
C HIS A 140 -21.49 10.21 23.65
N ASP A 141 -21.25 8.91 23.76
CA ASP A 141 -22.32 7.92 23.93
C ASP A 141 -21.83 6.65 24.65
N LYS A 142 -22.44 6.35 25.80
CA LYS A 142 -22.13 5.15 26.59
C LYS A 142 -22.68 3.86 25.99
N ALA A 143 -23.60 3.96 25.02
CA ALA A 143 -24.14 2.82 24.29
C ALA A 143 -23.29 2.46 23.06
N THR A 144 -22.36 3.33 22.66
CA THR A 144 -21.46 3.08 21.53
C THR A 144 -20.40 2.04 21.93
N THR A 145 -20.20 1.06 21.06
CA THR A 145 -19.22 -0.02 21.23
C THR A 145 -18.22 -0.01 20.07
N ASP A 146 -16.98 -0.42 20.35
CA ASP A 146 -15.89 -0.56 19.37
C ASP A 146 -15.93 -1.90 18.61
N SER A 147 -17.05 -2.61 18.66
CA SER A 147 -17.26 -3.88 17.94
C SER A 147 -17.35 -3.72 16.43
N ASN A 148 -17.51 -2.49 15.95
CA ASN A 148 -17.65 -2.17 14.54
C ASN A 148 -16.57 -1.17 14.13
N ILE A 149 -15.95 -1.41 12.97
CA ILE A 149 -14.96 -0.51 12.38
C ILE A 149 -15.44 -0.05 11.01
N PHE A 150 -15.24 1.22 10.72
CA PHE A 150 -15.47 1.82 9.40
C PHE A 150 -14.15 2.42 8.92
N ILE A 151 -13.71 2.05 7.72
CA ILE A 151 -12.41 2.43 7.19
C ILE A 151 -12.60 3.10 5.83
N SER A 152 -11.98 4.27 5.68
CA SER A 152 -11.74 4.87 4.36
C SER A 152 -10.32 4.52 3.91
N SER A 153 -10.18 3.98 2.71
CA SER A 153 -8.91 3.48 2.17
C SER A 153 -8.55 4.16 0.86
N LEU A 154 -7.26 4.40 0.65
CA LEU A 154 -6.67 4.90 -0.59
C LEU A 154 -5.56 3.95 -1.05
N VAL A 155 -5.57 3.61 -2.33
CA VAL A 155 -4.62 2.67 -2.94
C VAL A 155 -4.02 3.29 -4.21
N PRO A 156 -2.68 3.40 -4.32
CA PRO A 156 -2.04 3.76 -5.59
C PRO A 156 -2.17 2.60 -6.58
N LEU A 157 -2.73 2.85 -7.77
CA LEU A 157 -3.02 1.80 -8.77
C LEU A 157 -1.93 1.60 -9.81
N LYS A 158 -1.28 2.67 -10.26
CA LYS A 158 -0.22 2.62 -11.27
C LYS A 158 1.00 3.37 -10.79
N SER A 159 2.18 2.80 -11.07
CA SER A 159 3.44 3.53 -10.99
C SER A 159 3.32 4.76 -11.87
N ILE A 160 3.74 5.88 -11.31
CA ILE A 160 3.68 7.24 -11.85
C ILE A 160 3.71 7.26 -13.39
N GLN A 161 2.65 7.78 -14.02
CA GLN A 161 2.69 8.04 -15.46
C GLN A 161 3.59 9.25 -15.71
N ILE A 162 4.75 8.98 -16.29
CA ILE A 162 5.68 9.97 -16.80
C ILE A 162 5.20 10.38 -18.19
N LYS A 163 4.69 11.61 -18.33
CA LYS A 163 4.60 12.23 -19.67
C LYS A 163 5.87 13.03 -19.90
N LEU A 164 6.79 12.47 -20.68
CA LEU A 164 7.94 13.20 -21.20
C LEU A 164 7.41 14.20 -22.24
N TYR A 165 7.36 15.48 -21.86
CA TYR A 165 7.26 16.54 -22.85
C TYR A 165 8.69 16.85 -23.29
N GLY A 166 9.17 16.11 -24.28
CA GLY A 166 10.39 16.50 -24.98
C GLY A 166 10.16 17.86 -25.63
N LYS A 167 10.83 18.90 -25.12
CA LYS A 167 11.18 20.04 -25.98
C LYS A 167 12.15 19.45 -27.01
N MET A 168 11.65 19.11 -28.20
CA MET A 168 12.52 19.02 -29.36
C MET A 168 13.11 20.42 -29.56
N SER A 169 14.33 20.64 -29.10
CA SER A 169 15.15 21.74 -29.58
C SER A 169 15.50 21.45 -31.04
N ASN A 170 14.64 21.97 -31.93
CA ASN A 170 14.92 22.45 -33.27
C ASN A 170 15.66 21.50 -34.25
N PRO A 171 14.96 20.78 -35.15
CA PRO A 171 15.58 20.23 -36.34
C PRO A 171 15.62 21.32 -37.43
N HIS A 172 16.61 22.22 -37.35
CA HIS A 172 17.07 22.98 -38.51
C HIS A 172 18.31 22.29 -39.07
N LEU A 173 18.09 21.18 -39.78
CA LEU A 173 19.04 20.64 -40.74
C LEU A 173 18.24 20.24 -42.00
N PRO A 174 18.49 20.87 -43.16
CA PRO A 174 17.83 20.51 -44.40
C PRO A 174 18.52 19.30 -45.02
N GLY A 175 17.73 18.37 -45.55
CA GLY A 175 18.21 17.34 -46.46
C GLY A 175 18.27 15.94 -45.88
N CYS A 176 17.13 15.26 -45.89
CA CYS A 176 17.13 13.84 -46.24
C CYS A 176 15.75 13.49 -46.81
N VAL A 177 15.66 13.46 -48.14
CA VAL A 177 14.56 12.82 -48.86
C VAL A 177 14.78 11.32 -48.71
N VAL A 178 13.75 10.59 -48.27
CA VAL A 178 13.76 9.13 -48.20
C VAL A 178 12.97 8.61 -49.40
N PRO A 179 13.46 7.59 -50.15
CA PRO A 179 12.76 6.95 -51.26
C PRO A 179 11.50 6.19 -50.83
#